data_AF-A0A6J7BGQ9-F1
#
_entry.id   AF-A0A6J7BGQ9-F1
#
_cell.length_a   1.000
_cell.length_b   1.000
_cell.length_c   1.000
_cell.angle_alpha   90.00
_cell.angle_beta   90.00
_cell.angle_gamma   90.00
#
_symmetry.space_group_name_H-M   'P 1'
#
loop_
_entity.id
_entity.type
_entity.pdbx_description
1 polymer ?
#
loop_
_entity_poly.entity_id
_entity_poly.type
_entity_poly.pdbx_seq_one_letter_code
_entity_poly.pdbx_strand_id
1 'polypeptide(L)'
;MIFPEPPAVRPDGAHVLDIDGTRFVSPWSTATRCWAALDDFKESLPSSITPFFISPSLEEVITTGVDLLEDRVPHIITENWVVPPRWFSLFTADERVRGEDADGPFSIARTSMSKARERAERSHEIVLGAFGQGLVEQEIENMLDWLELFHPQSLVELDYGGLAGYLDSALRAQDLDGINDDTSIEDVAHSLSGLSAGDGAIAGQGYERLVSRWRLVQAFESAI
;
A
#
# COMPACT_ATOMS: atom_id res chain seq x y z
N MET A 1 -32.71 -2.85 -8.17
CA MET A 1 -31.83 -3.97 -7.84
C MET A 1 -30.60 -3.78 -8.72
N ILE A 2 -29.46 -3.44 -8.13
CA ILE A 2 -28.20 -3.34 -8.87
C ILE A 2 -27.70 -4.78 -9.00
N PHE A 3 -27.75 -5.34 -10.21
CA PHE A 3 -27.11 -6.62 -10.48
C PHE A 3 -25.64 -6.31 -10.73
N PRO A 4 -24.72 -6.83 -9.90
CA PRO A 4 -23.31 -6.60 -10.15
C PRO A 4 -22.94 -7.32 -11.45
N GLU A 5 -22.43 -6.59 -12.43
CA GLU A 5 -21.83 -7.19 -13.64
C GLU A 5 -20.44 -7.75 -13.30
N PRO A 6 -20.00 -8.86 -13.89
CA PRO A 6 -18.66 -9.41 -13.63
C PRO A 6 -17.54 -8.40 -13.90
N PRO A 7 -16.53 -8.26 -13.03
CA PRO A 7 -15.40 -7.37 -13.29
C PRO A 7 -14.69 -7.67 -14.61
N ALA A 8 -14.55 -8.96 -14.97
CA ALA A 8 -13.85 -9.40 -16.18
C ALA A 8 -14.52 -8.99 -17.50
N VAL A 9 -15.82 -8.65 -17.49
CA VAL A 9 -16.54 -8.22 -18.72
C VAL A 9 -16.64 -6.70 -18.86
N ARG A 10 -16.15 -5.94 -17.86
CA ARG A 10 -16.17 -4.49 -17.88
C ARG A 10 -14.93 -3.95 -18.61
N PRO A 11 -15.05 -2.84 -19.36
CA PRO A 11 -13.87 -2.10 -19.78
C PRO A 11 -13.06 -1.69 -18.56
N ASP A 12 -11.78 -2.03 -18.55
CA ASP A 12 -10.85 -1.61 -17.48
C ASP A 12 -10.15 -0.30 -17.85
N GLY A 13 -9.54 0.33 -16.86
CA GLY A 13 -8.80 1.57 -17.01
C GLY A 13 -7.32 1.42 -16.70
N ALA A 14 -6.64 2.56 -16.72
CA ALA A 14 -5.26 2.69 -16.28
C ALA A 14 -5.03 4.08 -15.70
N HIS A 15 -4.17 4.17 -14.71
CA HIS A 15 -3.56 5.46 -14.35
C HIS A 15 -2.53 5.81 -15.43
N VAL A 16 -2.62 7.03 -15.94
CA VAL A 16 -1.72 7.54 -16.98
C VAL A 16 -1.08 8.82 -16.47
N LEU A 17 0.24 8.88 -16.57
CA LEU A 17 1.03 10.03 -16.16
C LEU A 17 2.00 10.40 -17.28
N ASP A 18 1.96 11.65 -17.72
CA ASP A 18 2.87 12.19 -18.72
C ASP A 18 3.89 13.12 -18.03
N ILE A 19 5.17 12.73 -18.01
CA ILE A 19 6.28 13.51 -17.43
C ILE A 19 7.36 13.69 -18.49
N ASP A 20 7.73 14.95 -18.77
CA ASP A 20 8.80 15.31 -19.71
C ASP A 20 8.70 14.59 -21.08
N GLY A 21 7.48 14.43 -21.57
CA GLY A 21 7.19 13.75 -22.85
C GLY A 21 7.23 12.22 -22.81
N THR A 22 7.45 11.62 -21.63
CA THR A 22 7.35 10.17 -21.41
C THR A 22 6.01 9.84 -20.75
N ARG A 23 5.32 8.84 -21.31
CA ARG A 23 4.05 8.34 -20.77
C ARG A 23 4.28 7.08 -19.92
N PHE A 24 3.83 7.15 -18.67
CA PHE A 24 3.75 6.02 -17.75
C PHE A 24 2.31 5.54 -17.68
N VAL A 25 2.12 4.21 -17.71
CA VAL A 25 0.80 3.57 -17.68
C VAL A 25 0.81 2.50 -16.61
N SER A 26 -0.11 2.60 -15.65
CA SER A 26 -0.38 1.56 -14.66
C SER A 26 -1.79 1.01 -14.89
N PRO A 27 -1.91 -0.15 -15.56
CA PRO A 27 -3.20 -0.83 -15.73
C PRO A 27 -3.84 -1.12 -14.38
N TRP A 28 -5.14 -0.88 -14.25
CA TRP A 28 -5.84 -1.10 -12.98
C TRP A 28 -5.93 -2.57 -12.62
N SER A 29 -5.99 -3.45 -13.62
CA SER A 29 -6.14 -4.90 -13.46
C SER A 29 -7.30 -5.23 -12.51
N THR A 30 -8.42 -4.52 -12.68
CA THR A 30 -9.52 -4.47 -11.69
C THR A 30 -10.08 -5.86 -11.43
N ALA A 31 -10.30 -6.66 -12.49
CA ALA A 31 -10.84 -8.01 -12.35
C ALA A 31 -9.90 -8.95 -11.55
N THR A 32 -8.61 -8.95 -11.88
CA THR A 32 -7.59 -9.72 -11.15
C THR A 32 -7.51 -9.31 -9.68
N ARG A 33 -7.52 -8.00 -9.40
CA ARG A 33 -7.49 -7.49 -8.02
C ARG A 33 -8.77 -7.77 -7.24
N CYS A 34 -9.95 -7.71 -7.88
CA CYS A 34 -11.21 -8.09 -7.24
C CYS A 34 -11.22 -9.58 -6.86
N TRP A 35 -10.69 -10.44 -7.73
CA TRP A 35 -10.57 -11.86 -7.43
C TRP A 35 -9.60 -12.13 -6.28
N ALA A 36 -8.39 -11.54 -6.33
CA ALA A 36 -7.41 -11.67 -5.24
C ALA A 36 -7.97 -11.17 -3.91
N ALA A 37 -8.64 -10.01 -3.89
CA ALA A 37 -9.26 -9.47 -2.68
C ALA A 37 -10.39 -10.35 -2.12
N LEU A 38 -11.14 -11.05 -2.99
CA LEU A 38 -12.14 -12.02 -2.54
C LEU A 38 -11.46 -13.23 -1.89
N ASP A 39 -10.36 -13.72 -2.47
CA ASP A 39 -9.61 -14.85 -1.94
C ASP A 39 -8.99 -14.51 -0.58
N ASP A 40 -8.26 -13.39 -0.49
CA ASP A 40 -7.69 -12.86 0.77
C ASP A 40 -8.77 -12.69 1.86
N PHE A 41 -9.94 -12.15 1.48
CA PHE A 41 -11.06 -11.99 2.40
C PHE A 41 -11.56 -13.34 2.93
N LYS A 42 -11.68 -14.35 2.07
CA LYS A 42 -12.12 -15.70 2.46
C LYS A 42 -11.11 -16.41 3.34
N GLU A 43 -9.82 -16.16 3.16
CA GLU A 43 -8.76 -16.70 4.03
C GLU A 43 -8.71 -15.99 5.39
N SER A 44 -9.07 -14.70 5.44
CA SER A 44 -9.07 -13.90 6.67
C SER A 44 -10.16 -14.26 7.68
N LEU A 45 -11.23 -14.95 7.24
CA LEU A 45 -12.41 -15.26 8.05
C LEU A 45 -12.71 -16.77 8.09
N PRO A 46 -13.29 -17.29 9.19
CA PRO A 46 -13.83 -18.64 9.19
C PRO A 46 -14.90 -18.81 8.11
N SER A 47 -14.85 -19.94 7.39
CA SER A 47 -15.79 -20.26 6.31
C SER A 47 -17.26 -20.30 6.75
N SER A 48 -17.53 -20.47 8.04
CA SER A 48 -18.88 -20.39 8.62
C SER A 48 -19.46 -18.97 8.65
N ILE A 49 -18.62 -17.94 8.57
CA ILE A 49 -19.00 -16.53 8.69
C ILE A 49 -18.95 -15.83 7.32
N THR A 50 -18.07 -16.24 6.41
CA THR A 50 -17.97 -15.68 5.04
C THR A 50 -19.31 -15.45 4.33
N PRO A 51 -20.30 -16.39 4.37
CA PRO A 51 -21.57 -16.23 3.66
C PRO A 51 -22.45 -15.07 4.16
N PHE A 52 -22.17 -14.52 5.36
CA PHE A 52 -22.87 -13.36 5.89
C PHE A 52 -22.40 -12.04 5.26
N PHE A 53 -21.21 -12.03 4.66
CA PHE A 53 -20.63 -10.85 4.02
C PHE A 53 -20.69 -10.95 2.49
N ILE A 54 -20.43 -12.14 1.95
CA ILE A 54 -20.42 -12.40 0.50
C ILE A 54 -21.52 -13.42 0.18
N SER A 55 -22.53 -12.97 -0.55
CA SER A 55 -23.57 -13.90 -1.03
C SER A 55 -23.01 -14.81 -2.14
N PRO A 56 -23.53 -16.04 -2.30
CA PRO A 56 -23.10 -16.93 -3.39
C PRO A 56 -23.22 -16.31 -4.78
N SER A 57 -24.24 -15.47 -5.00
CA SER A 57 -24.43 -14.73 -6.25
C SER A 57 -23.35 -13.68 -6.51
N LEU A 58 -22.82 -13.03 -5.46
CA LEU A 58 -21.75 -12.04 -5.61
C LEU A 58 -20.43 -12.75 -5.89
N GLU A 59 -20.17 -13.87 -5.20
CA GLU A 59 -19.01 -14.72 -5.45
C GLU A 59 -18.99 -15.25 -6.89
N GLU A 60 -20.12 -15.75 -7.40
CA GLU A 60 -20.25 -16.19 -8.79
C GLU A 60 -19.94 -15.05 -9.78
N VAL A 61 -20.42 -13.83 -9.51
CA VAL A 61 -20.16 -12.66 -10.35
C VAL A 61 -18.67 -12.28 -10.34
N ILE A 62 -17.99 -12.29 -9.20
CA ILE A 62 -16.57 -11.95 -9.10
C ILE A 62 -15.71 -13.02 -9.80
N THR A 63 -16.08 -14.29 -9.66
CA THR A 63 -15.33 -15.43 -10.23
C THR A 63 -15.62 -15.68 -11.71
N THR A 64 -16.67 -15.06 -12.26
CA THR A 64 -17.01 -15.18 -13.68
C THR A 64 -15.89 -14.62 -14.56
N GLY A 65 -15.33 -15.47 -15.42
CA GLY A 65 -14.29 -15.08 -16.38
C GLY A 65 -12.88 -15.01 -15.79
N VAL A 66 -12.66 -15.51 -14.57
CA VAL A 66 -11.32 -15.61 -13.97
C VAL A 66 -10.37 -16.44 -14.84
N ASP A 67 -10.84 -17.54 -15.43
CA ASP A 67 -10.04 -18.37 -16.34
C ASP A 67 -9.57 -17.64 -17.62
N LEU A 68 -10.18 -16.49 -17.93
CA LEU A 68 -9.84 -15.64 -19.06
C LEU A 68 -8.89 -14.50 -18.69
N LEU A 69 -8.65 -14.28 -17.39
CA LEU A 69 -7.70 -13.28 -16.94
C LEU A 69 -6.31 -13.71 -17.39
N GLU A 70 -5.59 -12.79 -18.06
CA GLU A 70 -4.20 -13.03 -18.38
C GLU A 70 -3.42 -13.24 -17.08
N ASP A 71 -2.50 -14.20 -17.07
CA ASP A 71 -1.59 -14.52 -15.97
C ASP A 71 -0.52 -13.43 -15.82
N ARG A 72 -0.97 -12.19 -15.61
CA ARG A 72 -0.13 -11.01 -15.41
C ARG A 72 -0.25 -10.56 -13.97
N VAL A 73 0.90 -10.31 -13.35
CA VAL A 73 0.98 -9.75 -12.01
C VAL A 73 0.36 -8.35 -12.00
N PRO A 74 -0.54 -8.03 -11.06
CA PRO A 74 -1.13 -6.70 -10.94
C PRO A 74 -0.07 -5.61 -10.74
N HIS A 75 -0.25 -4.47 -11.39
CA HIS A 75 0.63 -3.29 -11.26
C HIS A 75 0.33 -2.48 -9.99
N ILE A 76 -0.69 -2.87 -9.24
CA ILE A 76 -1.16 -2.19 -8.03
C ILE A 76 -1.39 -3.23 -6.95
N ILE A 77 -0.73 -3.04 -5.82
CA ILE A 77 -1.01 -3.72 -4.55
C ILE A 77 -1.72 -2.73 -3.62
N THR A 78 -2.56 -3.21 -2.70
CA THR A 78 -3.39 -2.34 -1.85
C THR A 78 -3.54 -2.97 -0.48
N GLU A 79 -3.63 -2.13 0.54
CA GLU A 79 -3.83 -2.50 1.93
C GLU A 79 -4.97 -1.65 2.49
N ASN A 80 -5.75 -2.24 3.40
CA ASN A 80 -6.88 -1.57 4.01
C ASN A 80 -6.47 -0.98 5.36
N TRP A 81 -6.97 0.21 5.67
CA TRP A 81 -6.83 0.88 6.99
C TRP A 81 -5.42 1.21 7.48
N VAL A 82 -4.37 0.77 6.78
CA VAL A 82 -2.98 1.04 7.10
C VAL A 82 -2.11 1.05 5.84
N VAL A 83 -1.06 1.86 5.88
CA VAL A 83 0.04 1.78 4.91
C VAL A 83 1.20 1.03 5.58
N PRO A 84 1.63 -0.13 5.07
CA PRO A 84 2.68 -0.90 5.74
C PRO A 84 4.05 -0.19 5.71
N PRO A 85 4.88 -0.35 6.77
CA PRO A 85 6.18 0.30 6.87
C PRO A 85 7.11 0.08 5.67
N ARG A 86 7.09 -1.13 5.08
CA ARG A 86 7.90 -1.47 3.90
C ARG A 86 7.60 -0.62 2.68
N TRP A 87 6.38 -0.08 2.55
CA TRP A 87 6.07 0.81 1.42
C TRP A 87 6.70 2.19 1.59
N PHE A 88 6.74 2.70 2.83
CA PHE A 88 7.40 3.97 3.12
C PHE A 88 8.91 3.92 2.90
N SER A 89 9.55 2.76 3.10
CA SER A 89 11.00 2.64 2.91
C SER A 89 11.46 2.82 1.47
N LEU A 90 10.54 2.79 0.50
CA LEU A 90 10.83 3.05 -0.92
C LEU A 90 11.10 4.52 -1.23
N PHE A 91 10.73 5.45 -0.35
CA PHE A 91 10.67 6.88 -0.66
C PHE A 91 11.54 7.72 0.28
N THR A 92 11.85 8.94 -0.17
CA THR A 92 12.33 10.02 0.70
C THR A 92 11.27 11.09 0.86
N ALA A 93 11.34 11.88 1.93
CA ALA A 93 10.30 12.87 2.26
C ALA A 93 10.09 13.93 1.16
N ASP A 94 11.13 14.28 0.41
CA ASP A 94 11.11 15.24 -0.70
C ASP A 94 10.42 14.69 -1.96
N GLU A 95 10.23 13.38 -2.06
CA GLU A 95 9.51 12.72 -3.15
C GLU A 95 7.99 12.68 -2.93
N ARG A 96 7.51 13.20 -1.78
CA ARG A 96 6.10 13.25 -1.42
C ARG A 96 5.50 14.63 -1.69
N VAL A 97 4.35 14.61 -2.33
CA VAL A 97 3.43 15.75 -2.43
C VAL A 97 2.19 15.44 -1.62
N ARG A 98 1.74 16.40 -0.82
CA ARG A 98 0.55 16.28 0.04
C ARG A 98 -0.13 17.63 0.19
N GLY A 99 -1.38 17.60 0.58
CA GLY A 99 -2.17 18.81 0.82
C GLY A 99 -3.65 18.49 0.80
N GLU A 100 -4.45 19.46 0.39
CA GLU A 100 -5.89 19.33 0.22
C GLU A 100 -6.27 19.85 -1.17
N ASP A 101 -7.10 19.09 -1.89
CA ASP A 101 -7.64 19.48 -3.19
C ASP A 101 -9.19 19.42 -3.18
N ALA A 102 -9.81 19.37 -4.37
CA ALA A 102 -11.26 19.35 -4.50
C ALA A 102 -11.91 18.06 -3.93
N ASP A 103 -11.15 16.97 -3.82
CA ASP A 103 -11.58 15.67 -3.32
C ASP A 103 -11.17 15.44 -1.85
N GLY A 104 -10.43 16.39 -1.26
CA GLY A 104 -10.06 16.43 0.16
C GLY A 104 -8.55 16.28 0.39
N PRO A 105 -8.14 15.88 1.62
CA PRO A 105 -6.74 15.64 1.92
C PRO A 105 -6.15 14.51 1.07
N PHE A 106 -4.94 14.71 0.55
CA PHE A 106 -4.21 13.74 -0.25
C PHE A 106 -2.73 13.66 0.16
N SER A 107 -2.11 12.51 -0.12
CA SER A 107 -0.66 12.30 0.04
C SER A 107 -0.19 11.26 -0.98
N ILE A 108 0.72 11.67 -1.86
CA ILE A 108 1.28 10.85 -2.93
C ILE A 108 2.80 10.94 -2.89
N ALA A 109 3.49 9.81 -2.74
CA ALA A 109 4.94 9.73 -2.87
C ALA A 109 5.31 9.01 -4.17
N ARG A 110 6.26 9.55 -4.94
CA ARG A 110 6.64 8.99 -6.24
C ARG A 110 8.14 8.97 -6.46
N THR A 111 8.67 7.83 -6.86
CA THR A 111 10.10 7.68 -7.19
C THR A 111 10.31 6.80 -8.43
N SER A 112 11.54 6.78 -8.95
CA SER A 112 11.92 5.89 -10.04
C SER A 112 12.07 4.45 -9.55
N MET A 113 11.74 3.47 -10.38
CA MET A 113 11.89 2.04 -10.08
C MET A 113 13.30 1.67 -9.59
N SER A 114 14.35 2.25 -10.19
CA SER A 114 15.74 2.02 -9.76
C SER A 114 15.99 2.43 -8.30
N LYS A 115 15.58 3.64 -7.91
CA LYS A 115 15.69 4.14 -6.52
C LYS A 115 14.84 3.33 -5.55
N ALA A 116 13.63 2.94 -5.95
CA ALA A 116 12.76 2.10 -5.11
C ALA A 116 13.41 0.76 -4.80
N ARG A 117 13.96 0.06 -5.81
CA ARG A 117 14.66 -1.21 -5.65
C ARG A 117 15.92 -1.07 -4.79
N GLU A 118 16.76 -0.07 -5.06
CA GLU A 118 17.97 0.21 -4.25
C GLU A 118 17.63 0.40 -2.76
N ARG A 119 16.58 1.18 -2.46
CA ARG A 119 16.16 1.43 -1.07
C ARG A 119 15.51 0.22 -0.42
N ALA A 120 14.75 -0.57 -1.19
CA ALA A 120 14.15 -1.80 -0.72
C ALA A 120 15.22 -2.86 -0.39
N GLU A 121 16.21 -3.05 -1.26
CA GLU A 121 17.38 -3.93 -1.04
C GLU A 121 18.12 -3.53 0.22
N ARG A 122 18.41 -2.23 0.37
CA ARG A 122 19.05 -1.73 1.58
C ARG A 122 18.20 -1.95 2.84
N SER A 123 16.89 -1.75 2.74
CA SER A 123 15.97 -1.99 3.88
C SER A 123 15.96 -3.46 4.27
N HIS A 124 15.94 -4.36 3.28
CA HIS A 124 16.03 -5.80 3.45
C HIS A 124 17.33 -6.19 4.17
N GLU A 125 18.48 -5.72 3.70
CA GLU A 125 19.78 -5.98 4.33
C GLU A 125 19.84 -5.50 5.79
N ILE A 126 19.30 -4.32 6.08
CA ILE A 126 19.26 -3.75 7.44
C ILE A 126 18.39 -4.63 8.36
N VAL A 127 17.19 -5.00 7.91
CA VAL A 127 16.24 -5.79 8.70
C VAL A 127 16.76 -7.22 8.89
N LEU A 128 17.28 -7.84 7.83
CA LEU A 128 17.90 -9.16 7.88
C LEU A 128 19.12 -9.18 8.82
N GLY A 129 19.96 -8.14 8.78
CA GLY A 129 21.11 -8.01 9.67
C GLY A 129 20.73 -7.82 11.14
N ALA A 130 19.65 -7.09 11.41
CA ALA A 130 19.19 -6.81 12.77
C ALA A 130 18.41 -7.97 13.41
N PHE A 131 17.56 -8.65 12.64
CA PHE A 131 16.59 -9.63 13.16
C PHE A 131 16.78 -11.05 12.62
N GLY A 132 17.58 -11.24 11.57
CA GLY A 132 17.65 -12.50 10.83
C GLY A 132 16.43 -12.71 9.93
N GLN A 133 16.35 -13.92 9.35
CA GLN A 133 15.20 -14.33 8.54
C GLN A 133 13.92 -14.34 9.40
N GLY A 134 12.84 -13.80 8.88
CA GLY A 134 11.57 -13.72 9.59
C GLY A 134 10.50 -13.00 8.80
N LEU A 135 9.29 -12.90 9.37
CA LEU A 135 8.11 -12.36 8.68
C LEU A 135 8.33 -10.95 8.13
N VAL A 136 8.92 -10.05 8.91
CA VAL A 136 9.17 -8.66 8.50
C VAL A 136 10.16 -8.59 7.34
N GLU A 137 11.18 -9.43 7.36
CA GLU A 137 12.19 -9.49 6.30
C GLU A 137 11.59 -10.10 5.02
N GLN A 138 10.83 -11.20 5.14
CA GLN A 138 10.11 -11.83 4.04
C GLN A 138 9.12 -10.87 3.37
N GLU A 139 8.43 -10.02 4.12
CA GLU A 139 7.53 -9.02 3.55
C GLU A 139 8.26 -8.00 2.66
N ILE A 140 9.51 -7.66 3.00
CA ILE A 140 10.34 -6.77 2.17
C ILE A 140 10.86 -7.53 0.95
N GLU A 141 11.27 -8.80 1.09
CA GLU A 141 11.66 -9.67 -0.03
C GLU A 141 10.52 -9.83 -1.05
N ASN A 142 9.30 -10.13 -0.58
CA ASN A 142 8.13 -10.24 -1.46
C ASN A 142 7.82 -8.94 -2.22
N MET A 143 8.02 -7.79 -1.56
CA MET A 143 7.87 -6.48 -2.20
C MET A 143 8.97 -6.23 -3.24
N LEU A 144 10.21 -6.63 -2.95
CA LEU A 144 11.32 -6.56 -3.91
C LEU A 144 11.01 -7.40 -5.14
N ASP A 145 10.67 -8.68 -4.96
CA ASP A 145 10.30 -9.60 -6.04
C ASP A 145 9.20 -9.02 -6.93
N TRP A 146 8.17 -8.42 -6.31
CA TRP A 146 7.12 -7.74 -7.05
C TRP A 146 7.65 -6.57 -7.89
N LEU A 147 8.49 -5.70 -7.32
CA LEU A 147 9.12 -4.58 -8.05
C LEU A 147 9.97 -5.07 -9.24
N GLU A 148 10.59 -6.25 -9.13
CA GLU A 148 11.48 -6.80 -10.17
C GLU A 148 10.77 -7.18 -11.46
N LEU A 149 9.46 -7.44 -11.39
CA LEU A 149 8.64 -7.84 -12.53
C LEU A 149 8.39 -6.72 -13.53
N PHE A 150 8.61 -5.47 -13.11
CA PHE A 150 8.31 -4.29 -13.92
C PHE A 150 9.55 -3.68 -14.56
N HIS A 151 9.33 -2.91 -15.62
CA HIS A 151 10.41 -2.30 -16.39
C HIS A 151 11.29 -1.38 -15.50
N PRO A 152 12.63 -1.42 -15.59
CA PRO A 152 13.52 -0.63 -14.73
C PRO A 152 13.38 0.90 -14.87
N GLN A 153 12.78 1.37 -15.96
CA GLN A 153 12.50 2.80 -16.18
C GLN A 153 11.08 3.21 -15.74
N SER A 154 10.30 2.31 -15.14
CA SER A 154 8.99 2.64 -14.56
C SER A 154 9.11 3.55 -13.34
N LEU A 155 7.98 4.04 -12.88
CA LEU A 155 7.84 4.76 -11.62
C LEU A 155 7.13 3.88 -10.59
N VAL A 156 7.42 4.12 -9.31
CA VAL A 156 6.69 3.56 -8.18
C VAL A 156 5.99 4.71 -7.48
N GLU A 157 4.71 4.51 -7.18
CA GLU A 157 3.85 5.49 -6.53
C GLU A 157 3.17 4.86 -5.32
N LEU A 158 3.19 5.59 -4.20
CA LEU A 158 2.39 5.31 -3.04
C LEU A 158 1.34 6.41 -2.92
N ASP A 159 0.10 6.07 -3.21
CA ASP A 159 -1.07 6.92 -3.00
C ASP A 159 -1.83 6.42 -1.76
N TYR A 160 -2.07 7.32 -0.80
CA TYR A 160 -2.84 6.99 0.40
C TYR A 160 -4.32 6.76 0.09
N GLY A 161 -4.81 7.26 -1.05
CA GLY A 161 -6.22 7.26 -1.41
C GLY A 161 -7.07 7.83 -0.27
N GLY A 162 -8.20 7.17 0.02
CA GLY A 162 -9.11 7.60 1.08
C GLY A 162 -8.50 7.62 2.49
N LEU A 163 -7.39 6.93 2.74
CA LEU A 163 -6.72 6.94 4.06
C LEU A 163 -6.18 8.32 4.42
N ALA A 164 -5.87 9.16 3.43
CA ALA A 164 -5.39 10.52 3.68
C ALA A 164 -6.41 11.36 4.48
N GLY A 165 -7.71 11.22 4.20
CA GLY A 165 -8.76 11.94 4.94
C GLY A 165 -8.90 11.47 6.40
N TYR A 166 -8.80 10.15 6.64
CA TYR A 166 -8.81 9.61 8.00
C TYR A 166 -7.56 10.03 8.79
N LEU A 167 -6.40 10.00 8.14
CA LEU A 167 -5.14 10.42 8.76
C LEU A 167 -5.14 11.92 9.07
N ASP A 168 -5.59 12.76 8.14
CA ASP A 168 -5.75 14.21 8.36
C ASP A 168 -6.64 14.48 9.57
N SER A 169 -7.82 13.85 9.61
CA SER A 169 -8.76 13.98 10.73
C SER A 169 -8.15 13.54 12.06
N ALA A 170 -7.43 12.41 12.07
CA ALA A 170 -6.77 11.87 13.25
C ALA A 170 -5.66 12.78 13.77
N LEU A 171 -4.85 13.38 12.88
CA LEU A 171 -3.79 14.31 13.24
C LEU A 171 -4.37 15.63 13.76
N ARG A 172 -5.40 16.18 13.13
CA ARG A 172 -6.09 17.39 13.63
C ARG A 172 -6.70 17.19 15.02
N ALA A 173 -7.21 16.00 15.31
CA ALA A 173 -7.72 15.66 16.66
C ALA A 173 -6.62 15.66 17.74
N GLN A 174 -5.34 15.70 17.35
CA GLN A 174 -4.18 15.85 18.23
C GLN A 174 -3.58 17.26 18.19
N ASP A 175 -4.34 18.26 17.73
CA ASP A 175 -3.89 19.65 17.57
C ASP A 175 -2.70 19.83 16.60
N LEU A 176 -2.60 18.95 15.59
CA LEU A 176 -1.60 19.01 14.50
C LEU A 176 -2.21 19.60 13.21
N ASP A 177 -1.36 19.99 12.25
CA ASP A 177 -1.76 20.54 10.95
C ASP A 177 -2.21 19.46 9.93
N GLY A 178 -3.00 18.49 10.41
CA GLY A 178 -3.58 17.45 9.57
C GLY A 178 -2.55 16.68 8.74
N ILE A 179 -2.83 16.44 7.46
CA ILE A 179 -1.95 15.66 6.57
C ILE A 179 -0.53 16.24 6.45
N ASN A 180 -0.36 17.56 6.68
CA ASN A 180 0.95 18.23 6.63
C ASN A 180 1.87 17.85 7.78
N ASP A 181 1.35 17.26 8.87
CA ASP A 181 2.16 16.77 9.98
C ASP A 181 2.40 15.25 9.93
N ASP A 182 2.01 14.58 8.83
CA ASP A 182 2.37 13.18 8.62
C ASP A 182 3.89 13.02 8.40
N THR A 183 4.59 12.35 9.32
CA THR A 183 6.03 12.06 9.20
C THR A 183 6.33 10.59 8.92
N SER A 184 5.40 9.85 8.30
CA SER A 184 5.53 8.40 8.12
C SER A 184 6.80 7.95 7.37
N ILE A 185 7.19 8.64 6.30
CA ILE A 185 8.41 8.31 5.54
C ILE A 185 9.66 8.58 6.41
N GLU A 186 9.66 9.71 7.10
CA GLU A 186 10.73 10.15 7.99
C GLU A 186 10.90 9.20 9.18
N ASP A 187 9.80 8.71 9.74
CA ASP A 187 9.78 7.77 10.88
C ASP A 187 10.34 6.40 10.50
N VAL A 188 10.01 5.88 9.31
CA VAL A 188 10.61 4.63 8.79
C VAL A 188 12.08 4.82 8.50
N ALA A 189 12.48 5.92 7.85
CA ALA A 189 13.88 6.22 7.60
C ALA A 189 14.70 6.33 8.90
N HIS A 190 14.14 6.97 9.93
CA HIS A 190 14.76 7.06 11.25
C HIS A 190 14.90 5.69 11.92
N SER A 191 13.86 4.85 11.81
CA SER A 191 13.88 3.49 12.35
C SER A 191 14.98 2.63 11.70
N LEU A 192 15.04 2.63 10.37
CA LEU A 192 16.07 1.92 9.60
C LEU A 192 17.48 2.43 9.90
N SER A 193 17.65 3.73 10.11
CA SER A 193 18.93 4.30 10.52
C SER A 193 19.38 3.81 11.90
N GLY A 194 18.45 3.68 12.85
CA GLY A 194 18.72 3.10 14.17
C GLY A 194 19.15 1.64 14.08
N LEU A 195 18.41 0.83 13.31
CA LEU A 195 18.74 -0.58 13.07
C LEU A 195 20.12 -0.74 12.42
N SER A 196 20.40 0.06 11.39
CA SER A 196 21.70 0.03 10.69
C SER A 196 22.87 0.40 11.61
N ALA A 197 22.64 1.25 12.61
CA ALA A 197 23.64 1.63 13.61
C ALA A 197 23.73 0.66 14.80
N GLY A 198 22.89 -0.39 14.85
CA GLY A 198 22.76 -1.27 16.00
C GLY A 198 22.14 -0.60 17.24
N ASP A 199 21.51 0.57 17.07
CA ASP A 199 20.83 1.31 18.12
C ASP A 199 19.33 1.00 18.09
N GLY A 200 18.96 -0.06 18.82
CA GLY A 200 17.56 -0.49 18.95
C GLY A 200 16.65 0.55 19.61
N ALA A 201 17.19 1.48 20.40
CA ALA A 201 16.38 2.52 21.03
C ALA A 201 15.97 3.59 20.02
N ILE A 202 16.90 4.02 19.15
CA ILE A 202 16.59 4.92 18.01
C ILE A 202 15.63 4.22 17.04
N ALA A 203 15.88 2.95 16.73
CA ALA A 203 15.00 2.16 15.86
C ALA A 203 13.55 2.14 16.36
N GLY A 204 13.39 1.81 17.65
CA GLY A 204 12.09 1.73 18.31
C GLY A 204 11.31 3.06 18.28
N GLN A 205 11.98 4.20 18.45
CA GLN A 205 11.32 5.51 18.47
C GLN A 205 10.64 5.85 17.14
N GLY A 206 11.33 5.63 16.01
CA GLY A 206 10.74 5.87 14.69
C GLY A 206 9.54 4.96 14.45
N TYR A 207 9.71 3.66 14.72
CA TYR A 207 8.65 2.68 14.55
C TYR A 207 7.43 2.95 15.45
N GLU A 208 7.65 3.31 16.71
CA GLU A 208 6.58 3.61 17.67
C GLU A 208 5.75 4.82 17.24
N ARG A 209 6.39 5.90 16.75
CA ARG A 209 5.67 7.06 16.21
C ARG A 209 4.80 6.69 15.02
N LEU A 210 5.36 5.91 14.08
CA LEU A 210 4.63 5.42 12.91
C LEU A 210 3.40 4.60 13.32
N VAL A 211 3.60 3.57 14.14
CA VAL A 211 2.52 2.67 14.56
C VAL A 211 1.46 3.42 15.36
N SER A 212 1.87 4.33 16.26
CA SER A 212 0.93 5.12 17.04
C SER A 212 0.06 6.01 16.17
N ARG A 213 0.63 6.62 15.12
CA ARG A 213 -0.11 7.44 14.15
C ARG A 213 -1.13 6.61 13.38
N TRP A 214 -0.70 5.50 12.78
CA TRP A 214 -1.57 4.67 11.94
C TRP A 214 -2.60 3.86 12.75
N ARG A 215 -2.35 3.58 14.03
CA ARG A 215 -3.34 2.97 14.93
C ARG A 215 -4.63 3.81 15.04
N LEU A 216 -4.54 5.13 14.90
CA LEU A 216 -5.71 6.01 14.92
C LEU A 216 -6.60 5.80 13.69
N VAL A 217 -5.98 5.56 12.53
CA VAL A 217 -6.68 5.27 11.28
C VAL A 217 -7.27 3.85 11.35
N GLN A 218 -6.50 2.88 11.83
CA GLN A 218 -6.98 1.51 12.04
C GLN A 218 -8.14 1.43 13.04
N ALA A 219 -8.22 2.33 14.02
CA ALA A 219 -9.32 2.34 14.98
C ALA A 219 -10.69 2.54 14.31
N PHE A 220 -10.75 3.14 13.12
CA PHE A 220 -12.00 3.27 12.36
C PHE A 220 -12.50 1.94 11.77
N GLU A 221 -11.62 0.97 11.54
CA GLU A 221 -12.00 -0.38 11.06
C GLU A 221 -12.89 -1.10 12.08
N SER A 222 -12.61 -0.94 13.37
CA SER A 222 -13.32 -1.59 14.47
C SER A 222 -14.48 -0.76 15.05
N ALA A 223 -14.73 0.44 14.51
CA ALA A 223 -15.73 1.37 15.03
C ALA A 223 -17.17 1.14 14.51
N ILE A 224 -17.46 -0.04 13.95
CA ILE A 224 -18.77 -0.39 13.36
C ILE A 224 -19.53 -1.39 14.23
#